data_AF-A0A7R9X0N2-F1
#
_entry.id   AF-A0A7R9X0N2-F1
#
_cell.length_a   1.000
_cell.length_b   1.000
_cell.length_c   1.000
_cell.angle_alpha   90.00
_cell.angle_beta   90.00
_cell.angle_gamma   90.00
#
_symmetry.space_group_name_H-M   'P 1'
#
loop_
_entity.id
_entity.type
_entity.pdbx_description
1 polymer ?
#
loop_
_entity_poly.entity_id
_entity_poly.type
_entity_poly.pdbx_seq_one_letter_code
_entity_poly.pdbx_strand_id
1 'polypeptide(L)'
;MTEVSRSANMVLFSMFTTMWMLLLLSLDAVTSFTLGPFTPSMLSTPTITRTALHSSSIPNSDNDNSDDNDDTPPSNLDSMRSMLESSWTAKSMGQVASDPQAAAEEAAMAIQNASNDGKNLSLVHLALPAYDITQGENLYDAVVAVEFCAAVAEELESQSLILVRDAETVKLVSSVFARKAGESGVGVGDKVQAQAQSQSQDKEDDKPESNEDVVSDASETDAFRKQLMAGWNTDGGDASDGNKAVPAPTPTDSGYRLASLFGKKSITQGPNMIQDILQAVQSNALPQSDEETIIVLCAVTREEMVAIRSLVGKYANARRFVLVNCFLDPLPKELLKAETVYSIMPLMAQATDRNVFKNSEETPPKIVVLRRYPRDWEVHVDIGNGFELADQRVAGGAAMGPPMEWVVGVVKRHLQLNA
;
A
#
# COMPACT_ATOMS: atom_id res chain seq x y z
N MET A 1 47.12 40.09 25.83
CA MET A 1 46.36 40.09 24.57
C MET A 1 45.17 39.12 24.55
N THR A 2 44.73 38.57 25.69
CA THR A 2 43.66 37.54 25.76
C THR A 2 42.34 38.03 26.39
N GLU A 3 42.29 39.22 26.99
CA GLU A 3 41.05 39.72 27.60
C GLU A 3 40.13 40.49 26.64
N VAL A 4 40.67 41.10 25.59
CA VAL A 4 39.87 41.89 24.63
C VAL A 4 38.94 41.00 23.78
N SER A 5 39.29 39.73 23.57
CA SER A 5 38.49 38.81 22.74
C SER A 5 37.22 38.27 23.44
N ARG A 6 37.15 38.28 24.78
CA ARG A 6 35.95 37.81 25.51
C ARG A 6 34.83 38.85 25.53
N SER A 7 35.18 40.14 25.55
CA SER A 7 34.20 41.22 25.55
C SER A 7 33.44 41.32 24.23
N ALA A 8 34.11 41.11 23.09
CA ALA A 8 33.47 41.18 21.77
C ALA A 8 32.40 40.09 21.55
N ASN A 9 32.65 38.86 22.03
CA ASN A 9 31.71 37.76 21.86
C ASN A 9 30.45 37.90 22.72
N MET A 10 30.54 38.60 23.86
CA MET A 10 29.38 38.79 24.75
C MET A 10 28.41 39.85 24.19
N VAL A 11 28.93 40.86 23.48
CA VAL A 11 28.10 41.88 22.81
C VAL A 11 27.36 41.30 21.60
N LEU A 12 28.02 40.44 20.82
CA LEU A 12 27.38 39.77 19.68
C LEU A 12 26.21 38.87 20.12
N PHE A 13 26.39 38.14 21.23
CA PHE A 13 25.35 37.25 21.75
C PHE A 13 24.14 38.02 22.29
N SER A 14 24.36 39.19 22.90
CA SER A 14 23.28 40.07 23.38
C SER A 14 22.49 40.74 22.25
N MET A 15 23.12 41.02 21.10
CA MET A 15 22.43 41.57 19.94
C MET A 15 21.57 40.53 19.22
N PHE A 16 22.02 39.26 19.18
CA PHE A 16 21.23 38.20 18.57
C PHE A 16 19.97 37.84 19.36
N THR A 17 20.03 37.84 20.70
CA THR A 17 18.87 37.52 21.54
C THR A 17 17.80 38.62 21.52
N THR A 18 18.21 39.89 21.44
CA THR A 18 17.27 41.02 21.36
C THR A 18 16.60 41.12 19.99
N MET A 19 17.32 40.82 18.90
CA MET A 19 16.74 40.78 17.55
C MET A 19 15.74 39.62 17.39
N TRP A 20 15.99 38.47 18.04
CA TRP A 20 15.09 37.32 17.95
C TRP A 20 13.78 37.53 18.73
N MET A 21 13.84 38.20 19.88
CA MET A 21 12.65 38.60 20.65
C MET A 21 11.76 39.62 19.91
N LEU A 22 12.36 40.55 19.16
CA LEU A 22 11.63 41.53 18.34
C LEU A 22 10.92 40.89 17.14
N LEU A 23 11.47 39.79 16.59
CA LEU A 23 10.82 39.05 15.51
C LEU A 23 9.56 38.31 15.98
N LEU A 24 9.60 37.76 17.21
CA LEU A 24 8.47 37.01 17.79
C LEU A 24 7.28 37.91 18.17
N LEU A 25 7.51 39.18 18.48
CA LEU A 25 6.43 40.14 18.80
C LEU A 25 5.71 40.69 17.55
N SER A 26 6.19 40.39 16.34
CA SER A 26 5.57 40.87 15.08
C SER A 26 4.60 39.90 14.43
N LEU A 27 4.47 38.66 14.93
CA LEU A 27 3.62 37.63 14.34
C LEU A 27 2.18 37.56 14.87
N ASP A 28 1.82 38.29 15.94
CA ASP A 28 0.49 38.20 16.58
C ASP A 28 -0.55 39.22 16.07
N ALA A 29 -0.29 39.89 14.95
CA ALA A 29 -1.10 41.03 14.51
C ALA A 29 -1.77 40.89 13.13
N VAL A 30 -2.23 39.70 12.71
CA VAL A 30 -3.21 39.59 11.60
C VAL A 30 -4.07 38.34 11.77
N THR A 31 -5.34 38.50 12.13
CA THR A 31 -6.53 37.96 11.41
C THR A 31 -7.78 38.09 12.28
N SER A 32 -8.56 39.14 12.03
CA SER A 32 -9.99 39.20 12.39
C SER A 32 -10.75 39.36 11.08
N PHE A 33 -11.29 38.27 10.53
CA PHE A 33 -12.16 38.30 9.36
C PHE A 33 -13.57 37.86 9.78
N THR A 34 -14.51 38.79 9.64
CA THR A 34 -15.93 38.64 9.95
C THR A 34 -16.65 37.93 8.78
N LEU A 35 -17.38 36.86 9.08
CA LEU A 35 -18.26 36.15 8.14
C LEU A 35 -19.64 36.82 8.11
N GLY A 36 -20.12 37.17 6.91
CA GLY A 36 -21.51 37.53 6.64
C GLY A 36 -22.36 36.31 6.24
N PRO A 37 -23.70 36.36 6.37
CA PRO A 37 -24.56 35.21 6.15
C PRO A 37 -24.90 35.03 4.66
N PHE A 38 -24.73 33.80 4.16
CA PHE A 38 -25.22 33.37 2.84
C PHE A 38 -26.49 32.51 3.01
N THR A 39 -27.52 32.82 2.23
CA THR A 39 -28.76 32.07 2.07
C THR A 39 -28.59 30.86 1.14
N PRO A 40 -29.28 29.72 1.33
CA PRO A 40 -29.13 28.56 0.47
C PRO A 40 -30.10 28.59 -0.72
N SER A 41 -29.58 28.38 -1.93
CA SER A 41 -30.34 28.02 -3.13
C SER A 41 -30.27 26.50 -3.32
N MET A 42 -31.44 25.87 -3.49
CA MET A 42 -31.57 24.44 -3.75
C MET A 42 -31.27 24.13 -5.22
N LEU A 43 -30.18 23.43 -5.48
CA LEU A 43 -29.85 22.79 -6.76
C LEU A 43 -29.34 21.38 -6.42
N SER A 44 -29.93 20.35 -7.04
CA SER A 44 -29.59 18.96 -6.76
C SER A 44 -28.14 18.67 -7.15
N THR A 45 -27.38 18.21 -6.16
CA THR A 45 -25.95 17.96 -6.25
C THR A 45 -25.71 16.48 -6.57
N PRO A 46 -25.01 16.14 -7.67
CA PRO A 46 -24.41 14.81 -7.81
C PRO A 46 -23.35 14.62 -6.72
N THR A 47 -23.44 13.50 -6.01
CA THR A 47 -22.50 13.10 -4.95
C THR A 47 -21.46 12.15 -5.53
N ILE A 48 -20.18 12.47 -5.38
CA ILE A 48 -19.09 11.54 -5.65
C ILE A 48 -18.75 10.85 -4.34
N THR A 49 -19.01 9.55 -4.26
CA THR A 49 -18.72 8.73 -3.09
C THR A 49 -17.35 8.08 -3.33
N ARG A 50 -16.41 8.23 -2.38
CA ARG A 50 -15.24 7.34 -2.34
C ARG A 50 -15.76 5.92 -2.27
N THR A 51 -15.21 5.01 -3.05
CA THR A 51 -15.69 3.63 -3.24
C THR A 51 -15.53 2.74 -2.00
N ALA A 52 -15.90 3.19 -0.80
CA ALA A 52 -16.26 2.29 0.27
C ALA A 52 -17.60 1.64 -0.12
N LEU A 53 -17.53 0.46 -0.72
CA LEU A 53 -18.70 -0.37 -0.98
C LEU A 53 -19.28 -0.79 0.38
N HIS A 54 -20.23 -0.01 0.89
CA HIS A 54 -21.22 -0.57 1.80
C HIS A 54 -21.91 -1.70 1.04
N SER A 55 -21.61 -2.94 1.46
CA SER A 55 -22.37 -4.13 1.14
C SER A 55 -23.85 -3.81 1.24
N SER A 56 -24.51 -3.65 0.10
CA SER A 56 -25.96 -3.62 0.05
C SER A 56 -26.39 -5.06 0.27
N SER A 57 -26.72 -5.38 1.52
CA SER A 57 -27.53 -6.54 1.82
C SER A 57 -28.83 -6.42 1.02
N ILE A 58 -28.98 -7.27 0.02
CA ILE A 58 -30.27 -7.60 -0.57
C ILE A 58 -31.11 -8.13 0.60
N PRO A 59 -32.34 -7.62 0.84
CA PRO A 59 -33.20 -8.22 1.84
C PRO A 59 -33.53 -9.65 1.40
N ASN A 60 -33.05 -10.62 2.18
CA ASN A 60 -33.39 -12.04 2.05
C ASN A 60 -34.90 -12.20 1.91
N SER A 61 -35.34 -12.62 0.72
CA SER A 61 -36.55 -13.42 0.61
C SER A 61 -36.15 -14.85 0.97
N ASP A 62 -36.69 -15.35 2.07
CA ASP A 62 -36.56 -16.74 2.49
C ASP A 62 -36.98 -17.66 1.34
N ASN A 63 -36.01 -18.30 0.70
CA ASN A 63 -36.27 -19.47 -0.12
C ASN A 63 -35.09 -20.43 0.02
N ASP A 64 -35.26 -21.37 0.96
CA ASP A 64 -34.45 -22.57 1.11
C ASP A 64 -34.39 -23.31 -0.23
N ASN A 65 -33.24 -23.27 -0.89
CA ASN A 65 -32.84 -24.35 -1.78
C ASN A 65 -31.32 -24.47 -1.77
N SER A 66 -30.85 -25.48 -1.06
CA SER A 66 -29.47 -25.95 -1.03
C SER A 66 -29.13 -26.62 -2.35
N ASP A 67 -28.50 -25.90 -3.26
CA ASP A 67 -27.70 -26.48 -4.34
C ASP A 67 -26.31 -25.87 -4.28
N ASP A 68 -25.31 -26.74 -4.10
CA ASP A 68 -23.88 -26.48 -4.05
C ASP A 68 -23.37 -25.97 -5.42
N ASN A 69 -23.64 -24.70 -5.72
CA ASN A 69 -22.86 -23.97 -6.72
C ASN A 69 -21.84 -23.11 -5.98
N ASP A 70 -20.58 -23.52 -6.06
CA ASP A 70 -19.39 -22.72 -5.79
C ASP A 70 -19.22 -21.62 -6.88
N ASP A 71 -20.33 -20.95 -7.21
CA ASP A 71 -20.36 -19.68 -7.92
C ASP A 71 -19.99 -18.59 -6.91
N THR A 72 -18.77 -18.67 -6.37
CA THR A 72 -18.19 -17.53 -5.68
C THR A 72 -18.21 -16.40 -6.71
N PRO A 73 -19.06 -15.36 -6.54
CA PRO A 73 -19.23 -14.34 -7.57
C PRO A 73 -17.84 -13.78 -7.89
N PRO A 74 -17.50 -13.52 -9.17
CA PRO A 74 -16.23 -12.94 -9.54
C PRO A 74 -16.01 -11.76 -8.60
N SER A 75 -14.89 -11.79 -7.88
CA SER A 75 -14.70 -10.90 -6.75
C SER A 75 -14.96 -9.48 -7.27
N ASN A 76 -15.73 -8.67 -6.53
CA ASN A 76 -16.04 -7.30 -6.95
C ASN A 76 -14.76 -6.50 -7.31
N LEU A 77 -13.60 -6.95 -6.81
CA LEU A 77 -12.26 -6.49 -7.16
C LEU A 77 -11.85 -6.79 -8.58
N ASP A 78 -12.00 -8.03 -9.05
CA ASP A 78 -11.64 -8.42 -10.42
C ASP A 78 -12.48 -7.64 -11.43
N SER A 79 -13.76 -7.42 -11.11
CA SER A 79 -14.64 -6.58 -11.92
C SER A 79 -14.16 -5.13 -11.97
N MET A 80 -13.82 -4.52 -10.81
CA MET A 80 -13.32 -3.15 -10.76
C MET A 80 -11.93 -3.00 -11.40
N ARG A 81 -11.06 -3.99 -11.21
CA ARG A 81 -9.73 -4.06 -11.80
C ARG A 81 -9.82 -4.15 -13.32
N SER A 82 -10.58 -5.12 -13.83
CA SER A 82 -10.86 -5.29 -15.25
C SER A 82 -11.49 -4.03 -15.85
N MET A 83 -12.40 -3.39 -15.11
CA MET A 83 -13.03 -2.13 -15.51
C MET A 83 -12.04 -0.96 -15.62
N LEU A 84 -11.04 -0.88 -14.73
CA LEU A 84 -9.99 0.14 -14.79
C LEU A 84 -8.98 -0.17 -15.90
N GLU A 85 -8.53 -1.42 -15.99
CA GLU A 85 -7.56 -1.90 -16.99
C GLU A 85 -8.08 -1.73 -18.42
N SER A 86 -9.35 -2.04 -18.67
CA SER A 86 -9.96 -1.92 -20.01
C SER A 86 -10.01 -0.48 -20.54
N SER A 87 -10.10 0.50 -19.64
CA SER A 87 -10.17 1.93 -19.99
C SER A 87 -8.82 2.63 -19.91
N TRP A 88 -7.80 1.97 -19.36
CA TRP A 88 -6.52 2.59 -19.07
C TRP A 88 -5.68 2.84 -20.32
N THR A 89 -5.18 4.06 -20.46
CA THR A 89 -4.34 4.44 -21.59
C THR A 89 -2.90 4.66 -21.13
N ALA A 90 -2.03 3.69 -21.40
CA ALA A 90 -0.65 3.73 -20.91
C ALA A 90 0.14 4.98 -21.35
N LYS A 91 -0.16 5.48 -22.55
CA LYS A 91 0.48 6.68 -23.13
C LYS A 91 0.23 7.95 -22.31
N SER A 92 -0.97 8.13 -21.76
CA SER A 92 -1.33 9.33 -20.98
C SER A 92 -1.14 9.09 -19.48
N MET A 93 -1.56 7.92 -18.99
CA MET A 93 -1.69 7.64 -17.57
C MET A 93 -0.50 6.90 -16.95
N GLY A 94 0.44 6.40 -17.75
CA GLY A 94 1.53 5.54 -17.27
C GLY A 94 1.15 4.06 -17.29
N GLN A 95 1.99 3.16 -16.82
CA GLN A 95 1.66 1.75 -16.69
C GLN A 95 0.53 1.56 -15.67
N VAL A 96 -0.36 0.61 -15.94
CA VAL A 96 -1.38 0.24 -14.95
C VAL A 96 -0.64 -0.40 -13.77
N ALA A 97 -1.06 -0.07 -12.54
CA ALA A 97 -0.63 -0.79 -11.35
C ALA A 97 -1.26 -2.20 -11.24
N SER A 98 -1.38 -2.91 -12.36
CA SER A 98 -1.82 -4.29 -12.44
C SER A 98 -0.68 -5.24 -12.04
N ASP A 99 0.55 -4.82 -12.30
CA ASP A 99 1.77 -5.47 -11.86
C ASP A 99 2.43 -4.62 -10.76
N PRO A 100 2.67 -5.18 -9.55
CA PRO A 100 3.37 -4.48 -8.49
C PRO A 100 4.72 -3.90 -8.93
N GLN A 101 5.45 -4.58 -9.83
CA GLN A 101 6.76 -4.12 -10.30
C GLN A 101 6.64 -2.85 -11.15
N ALA A 102 5.75 -2.85 -12.15
CA ALA A 102 5.53 -1.68 -13.01
C ALA A 102 5.03 -0.47 -12.21
N ALA A 103 4.14 -0.69 -11.24
CA ALA A 103 3.68 0.37 -10.33
C ALA A 103 4.83 0.92 -9.48
N ALA A 104 5.70 0.04 -9.00
CA ALA A 104 6.84 0.37 -8.16
C ALA A 104 7.89 1.18 -8.93
N GLU A 105 8.16 0.87 -10.20
CA GLU A 105 9.08 1.63 -11.06
C GLU A 105 8.63 3.10 -11.19
N GLU A 106 7.34 3.34 -11.49
CA GLU A 106 6.81 4.70 -11.58
C GLU A 106 6.83 5.44 -10.23
N ALA A 107 6.47 4.74 -9.15
CA ALA A 107 6.50 5.30 -7.80
C ALA A 107 7.93 5.64 -7.37
N ALA A 108 8.90 4.76 -7.63
CA ALA A 108 10.31 4.95 -7.32
C ALA A 108 10.88 6.15 -8.09
N MET A 109 10.56 6.28 -9.38
CA MET A 109 10.94 7.45 -10.18
C MET A 109 10.39 8.75 -9.59
N ALA A 110 9.12 8.77 -9.17
CA ALA A 110 8.51 9.93 -8.52
C ALA A 110 9.18 10.25 -7.16
N ILE A 111 9.51 9.23 -6.36
CA ILE A 111 10.22 9.36 -5.08
C ILE A 111 11.64 9.91 -5.30
N GLN A 112 12.38 9.39 -6.27
CA GLN A 112 13.73 9.85 -6.59
C GLN A 112 13.72 11.31 -7.05
N ASN A 113 12.79 11.69 -7.93
CA ASN A 113 12.63 13.07 -8.36
C ASN A 113 12.36 14.01 -7.18
N ALA A 114 11.44 13.64 -6.28
CA ALA A 114 11.17 14.42 -5.08
C ALA A 114 12.39 14.49 -4.13
N SER A 115 13.13 13.38 -4.00
CA SER A 115 14.37 13.32 -3.22
C SER A 115 15.45 14.25 -3.78
N ASN A 116 15.57 14.34 -5.10
CA ASN A 116 16.51 15.25 -5.78
C ASN A 116 16.17 16.72 -5.51
N ASP A 117 14.88 17.02 -5.33
CA ASP A 117 14.37 18.34 -4.91
C ASP A 117 14.42 18.55 -3.38
N GLY A 118 15.12 17.67 -2.65
CA GLY A 118 15.32 17.77 -1.20
C GLY A 118 14.11 17.34 -0.36
N LYS A 119 13.16 16.60 -0.94
CA LYS A 119 12.01 16.04 -0.21
C LYS A 119 12.34 14.65 0.32
N ASN A 120 12.69 14.58 1.60
CA ASN A 120 13.01 13.33 2.27
C ASN A 120 11.77 12.58 2.79
N LEU A 121 10.58 13.15 2.67
CA LEU A 121 9.34 12.59 3.21
C LEU A 121 8.27 12.55 2.12
N SER A 122 8.06 11.34 1.60
CA SER A 122 7.18 11.08 0.46
C SER A 122 5.95 10.29 0.90
N LEU A 123 4.78 10.68 0.38
CA LEU A 123 3.53 9.93 0.51
C LEU A 123 3.22 9.27 -0.83
N VAL A 124 2.91 7.98 -0.76
CA VAL A 124 2.45 7.17 -1.89
C VAL A 124 1.05 6.68 -1.56
N HIS A 125 0.07 7.04 -2.37
CA HIS A 125 -1.33 6.72 -2.12
C HIS A 125 -1.96 5.98 -3.30
N LEU A 126 -1.93 4.65 -3.21
CA LEU A 126 -2.60 3.71 -4.09
C LEU A 126 -3.97 3.37 -3.49
N ALA A 127 -5.01 4.13 -3.83
CA ALA A 127 -6.38 3.82 -3.42
C ALA A 127 -6.99 2.69 -4.29
N LEU A 128 -6.17 1.68 -4.58
CA LEU A 128 -6.54 0.46 -5.26
C LEU A 128 -6.85 -0.59 -4.18
N PRO A 129 -7.92 -1.39 -4.34
CA PRO A 129 -8.39 -2.25 -3.26
C PRO A 129 -7.33 -3.21 -2.68
N ALA A 130 -6.52 -3.83 -3.54
CA ALA A 130 -5.46 -4.75 -3.13
C ALA A 130 -4.38 -4.08 -2.25
N TYR A 131 -4.25 -2.76 -2.33
CA TYR A 131 -3.21 -2.00 -1.63
C TYR A 131 -3.76 -1.19 -0.46
N ASP A 132 -5.06 -0.85 -0.47
CA ASP A 132 -5.67 0.06 0.48
C ASP A 132 -6.49 -0.69 1.55
N ILE A 133 -5.90 -0.84 2.74
CA ILE A 133 -6.53 -1.47 3.90
C ILE A 133 -7.85 -0.79 4.33
N THR A 134 -8.07 0.49 3.98
CA THR A 134 -9.31 1.19 4.33
C THR A 134 -10.51 0.74 3.51
N GLN A 135 -10.29 0.02 2.40
CA GLN A 135 -11.34 -0.63 1.62
C GLN A 135 -11.90 -1.88 2.31
N GLY A 136 -11.24 -2.35 3.38
CA GLY A 136 -11.64 -3.50 4.19
C GLY A 136 -10.68 -4.68 4.03
N GLU A 137 -10.60 -5.50 5.09
CA GLU A 137 -9.66 -6.64 5.18
C GLU A 137 -9.88 -7.68 4.09
N ASN A 138 -11.10 -7.81 3.57
CA ASN A 138 -11.43 -8.74 2.49
C ASN A 138 -10.91 -8.29 1.11
N LEU A 139 -10.60 -7.00 0.96
CA LEU A 139 -10.18 -6.42 -0.32
C LEU A 139 -8.68 -6.15 -0.37
N TYR A 140 -8.08 -5.93 0.79
CA TYR A 140 -6.66 -5.68 0.96
C TYR A 140 -5.85 -6.97 0.91
N ASP A 141 -4.80 -6.97 0.10
CA ASP A 141 -3.84 -8.07 0.01
C ASP A 141 -2.48 -7.60 0.55
N ALA A 142 -2.17 -8.02 1.77
CA ALA A 142 -0.92 -7.68 2.44
C ALA A 142 0.32 -8.17 1.68
N VAL A 143 0.23 -9.28 0.94
CA VAL A 143 1.34 -9.82 0.16
C VAL A 143 1.61 -8.90 -1.02
N VAL A 144 0.59 -8.57 -1.81
CA VAL A 144 0.70 -7.68 -2.97
C VAL A 144 1.18 -6.28 -2.56
N ALA A 145 0.69 -5.78 -1.43
CA ALA A 145 1.11 -4.48 -0.90
C ALA A 145 2.60 -4.47 -0.46
N VAL A 146 3.09 -5.56 0.14
CA VAL A 146 4.52 -5.68 0.49
C VAL A 146 5.38 -5.97 -0.75
N GLU A 147 4.90 -6.71 -1.74
CA GLU A 147 5.58 -6.90 -3.04
C GLU A 147 5.84 -5.57 -3.73
N PHE A 148 4.83 -4.68 -3.76
CA PHE A 148 5.01 -3.33 -4.25
C PHE A 148 6.09 -2.57 -3.46
N CYS A 149 6.08 -2.65 -2.13
CA CYS A 149 7.10 -1.98 -1.31
C CYS A 149 8.51 -2.55 -1.51
N ALA A 150 8.63 -3.86 -1.71
CA ALA A 150 9.88 -4.55 -2.00
C ALA A 150 10.44 -4.11 -3.36
N ALA A 151 9.60 -4.10 -4.39
CA ALA A 151 9.95 -3.60 -5.71
C ALA A 151 10.37 -2.11 -5.64
N VAL A 152 9.65 -1.27 -4.90
CA VAL A 152 10.06 0.14 -4.69
C VAL A 152 11.44 0.21 -4.01
N ALA A 153 11.70 -0.64 -3.02
CA ALA A 153 13.01 -0.65 -2.35
C ALA A 153 14.16 -1.04 -3.29
N GLU A 154 13.94 -2.01 -4.17
CA GLU A 154 14.91 -2.44 -5.18
C GLU A 154 15.21 -1.32 -6.19
N GLU A 155 14.17 -0.66 -6.70
CA GLU A 155 14.30 0.47 -7.66
C GLU A 155 14.94 1.73 -7.04
N LEU A 156 14.92 1.87 -5.71
CA LEU A 156 15.60 2.98 -5.02
C LEU A 156 17.12 2.77 -4.85
N GLU A 157 17.65 1.60 -5.21
CA GLU A 157 19.08 1.23 -5.13
C GLU A 157 19.71 1.49 -3.76
N SER A 158 18.90 1.52 -2.69
CA SER A 158 19.33 1.85 -1.34
C SER A 158 18.82 0.80 -0.37
N GLN A 159 19.65 0.45 0.62
CA GLN A 159 19.21 -0.50 1.64
C GLN A 159 17.99 0.07 2.38
N SER A 160 16.90 -0.67 2.35
CA SER A 160 15.60 -0.17 2.80
C SER A 160 15.04 -0.99 3.97
N LEU A 161 14.40 -0.32 4.92
CA LEU A 161 13.58 -0.95 5.95
C LEU A 161 12.10 -0.85 5.57
N ILE A 162 11.44 -1.98 5.36
CA ILE A 162 9.98 -2.04 5.16
C ILE A 162 9.32 -2.36 6.50
N LEU A 163 8.47 -1.44 6.97
CA LEU A 163 7.74 -1.55 8.22
C LEU A 163 6.27 -1.88 7.96
N VAL A 164 5.84 -3.04 8.44
CA VAL A 164 4.43 -3.45 8.52
C VAL A 164 3.93 -3.41 9.96
N ARG A 165 2.62 -3.52 10.16
CA ARG A 165 1.97 -3.42 11.47
C ARG A 165 2.50 -4.41 12.51
N ASP A 166 2.34 -5.70 12.25
CA ASP A 166 2.50 -6.77 13.24
C ASP A 166 3.38 -7.92 12.74
N ALA A 167 3.80 -8.78 13.67
CA ALA A 167 4.64 -9.95 13.35
C ALA A 167 3.89 -11.04 12.58
N GLU A 168 2.56 -11.04 12.56
CA GLU A 168 1.77 -12.03 11.81
C GLU A 168 1.83 -11.73 10.32
N THR A 169 1.69 -10.46 9.95
CA THR A 169 1.89 -9.96 8.59
C THR A 169 3.30 -10.27 8.09
N VAL A 170 4.34 -10.04 8.91
CA VAL A 170 5.72 -10.40 8.56
C VAL A 170 5.85 -11.89 8.27
N LYS A 171 5.28 -12.76 9.12
CA LYS A 171 5.35 -14.22 8.94
C LYS A 171 4.62 -14.66 7.66
N LEU A 172 3.41 -14.14 7.43
CA LEU A 172 2.61 -14.45 6.25
C LEU A 172 3.40 -14.13 4.99
N VAL A 173 3.85 -12.88 4.85
CA VAL A 173 4.59 -12.44 3.65
C VAL A 173 5.90 -13.20 3.48
N SER A 174 6.67 -13.39 4.55
CA SER A 174 7.94 -14.14 4.49
C SER A 174 7.74 -15.58 4.03
N SER A 175 6.65 -16.23 4.46
CA SER A 175 6.34 -17.60 4.04
C SER A 175 5.95 -17.69 2.57
N VAL A 176 5.19 -16.71 2.06
CA VAL A 176 4.82 -16.64 0.64
C VAL A 176 6.05 -16.38 -0.23
N PHE A 177 6.95 -15.48 0.19
CA PHE A 177 8.18 -15.20 -0.56
C PHE A 177 9.14 -16.38 -0.57
N ALA A 178 9.28 -17.07 0.56
CA ALA A 178 10.09 -18.29 0.63
C ALA A 178 9.55 -19.39 -0.30
N ARG A 179 8.22 -19.52 -0.42
CA ARG A 179 7.59 -20.47 -1.35
C ARG A 179 7.86 -20.10 -2.81
N LYS A 180 7.67 -18.83 -3.18
CA LYS A 180 7.94 -18.34 -4.54
C LYS A 180 9.42 -18.54 -4.97
N ALA A 181 10.34 -18.31 -4.04
CA ALA A 181 11.77 -18.55 -4.28
C ALA A 181 12.09 -20.05 -4.47
N GLY A 182 11.44 -20.94 -3.71
CA GLY A 182 11.61 -22.38 -3.84
C GLY A 182 11.02 -22.95 -5.14
N GLU A 183 9.86 -22.46 -5.59
CA GLU A 183 9.21 -22.88 -6.83
C GLU A 183 10.03 -22.49 -8.07
N SER A 184 10.70 -21.33 -8.03
CA SER A 184 11.57 -20.87 -9.11
C SER A 184 12.87 -21.70 -9.27
N GLY A 185 13.20 -22.55 -8.28
CA GLY A 185 14.38 -23.41 -8.27
C GLY A 185 14.17 -24.84 -8.80
N VAL A 186 12.93 -25.25 -9.10
CA VAL A 186 12.61 -26.60 -9.60
C VAL A 186 12.27 -26.54 -11.09
N GLY A 187 13.29 -26.32 -11.94
CA GLY A 187 13.08 -26.30 -13.38
C GLY A 187 14.34 -26.17 -14.22
N VAL A 188 14.73 -27.29 -14.86
CA VAL A 188 15.78 -27.45 -15.89
C VAL A 188 17.20 -27.61 -15.37
N GLY A 189 17.51 -28.80 -14.86
CA GLY A 189 18.88 -29.16 -14.51
C GLY A 189 19.14 -30.64 -14.25
N ASP A 190 18.40 -31.58 -14.82
CA ASP A 190 18.92 -32.96 -14.88
C ASP A 190 18.37 -33.76 -16.07
N LYS A 191 19.11 -33.67 -17.19
CA LYS A 191 19.05 -34.65 -18.26
C LYS A 191 20.48 -35.01 -18.65
N VAL A 192 20.81 -36.28 -18.38
CA VAL A 192 21.79 -37.12 -19.08
C VAL A 192 23.26 -36.88 -18.72
N GLN A 193 23.74 -37.69 -17.77
CA GLN A 193 25.02 -38.38 -17.96
C GLN A 193 24.84 -39.89 -17.74
N ALA A 194 24.76 -40.59 -18.86
CA ALA A 194 24.95 -42.03 -18.95
C ALA A 194 26.45 -42.35 -18.96
N GLN A 195 26.90 -43.20 -18.03
CA GLN A 195 28.08 -44.07 -18.15
C GLN A 195 27.87 -45.22 -17.14
N ALA A 196 27.32 -46.35 -17.57
CA ALA A 196 28.04 -47.51 -18.11
C ALA A 196 28.89 -48.25 -17.07
N GLN A 197 28.31 -49.27 -16.43
CA GLN A 197 29.03 -50.50 -16.10
C GLN A 197 28.08 -51.71 -16.06
N SER A 198 28.47 -52.71 -16.85
CA SER A 198 27.80 -53.96 -17.15
C SER A 198 28.00 -54.99 -16.04
N GLN A 199 27.04 -55.90 -15.81
CA GLN A 199 27.24 -57.37 -15.96
C GLN A 199 26.03 -58.21 -15.45
N SER A 200 25.55 -59.10 -16.35
CA SER A 200 25.00 -60.48 -16.14
C SER A 200 23.85 -60.71 -15.13
N GLN A 201 22.85 -61.57 -15.32
CA GLN A 201 22.61 -62.68 -16.25
C GLN A 201 21.15 -63.17 -16.06
N ASP A 202 20.56 -63.70 -17.14
CA ASP A 202 19.59 -64.79 -17.24
C ASP A 202 18.30 -64.78 -16.40
N LYS A 203 17.16 -64.61 -17.09
CA LYS A 203 16.16 -65.69 -17.28
C LYS A 203 15.03 -65.32 -18.25
N GLU A 204 14.84 -66.22 -19.21
CA GLU A 204 13.64 -66.43 -20.04
C GLU A 204 12.41 -66.66 -19.15
N ASP A 205 11.23 -66.13 -19.47
CA ASP A 205 10.23 -66.79 -20.33
C ASP A 205 8.86 -66.06 -20.31
N ASP A 206 8.10 -66.30 -21.38
CA ASP A 206 6.65 -66.13 -21.57
C ASP A 206 5.99 -64.74 -21.80
N LYS A 207 5.64 -64.55 -23.08
CA LYS A 207 4.50 -63.78 -23.61
C LYS A 207 3.17 -64.50 -23.25
N PRO A 208 2.02 -63.81 -23.09
CA PRO A 208 1.30 -63.31 -24.27
C PRO A 208 0.57 -61.96 -24.12
N GLU A 209 0.15 -61.48 -25.28
CA GLU A 209 -0.59 -60.25 -25.57
C GLU A 209 -2.02 -60.23 -24.99
N SER A 210 -2.45 -59.06 -24.51
CA SER A 210 -3.85 -58.62 -24.63
C SER A 210 -3.97 -57.09 -24.49
N ASN A 211 -4.76 -56.52 -25.41
CA ASN A 211 -5.09 -55.11 -25.61
C ASN A 211 -5.89 -54.46 -24.46
N GLU A 212 -5.85 -53.10 -24.46
CA GLU A 212 -6.87 -52.11 -24.00
C GLU A 212 -7.24 -52.18 -22.49
N ASP A 213 -7.18 -51.13 -21.68
CA ASP A 213 -7.75 -49.80 -21.88
C ASP A 213 -7.18 -48.79 -20.86
N VAL A 214 -7.27 -47.51 -21.23
CA VAL A 214 -6.87 -46.30 -20.51
C VAL A 214 -7.82 -46.04 -19.33
N VAL A 215 -7.32 -45.96 -18.08
CA VAL A 215 -7.80 -44.99 -17.05
C VAL A 215 -6.65 -44.62 -16.11
N SER A 216 -6.33 -43.34 -16.15
CA SER A 216 -5.25 -42.63 -15.47
C SER A 216 -5.57 -42.24 -14.01
N ASP A 217 -4.50 -42.22 -13.22
CA ASP A 217 -4.21 -41.34 -12.07
C ASP A 217 -5.28 -41.08 -11.01
N ALA A 218 -5.38 -42.02 -10.06
CA ALA A 218 -5.97 -41.79 -8.73
C ALA A 218 -4.91 -41.69 -7.61
N SER A 219 -3.61 -41.70 -7.91
CA SER A 219 -2.54 -41.71 -6.90
C SER A 219 -2.04 -40.30 -6.51
N GLU A 220 -2.07 -39.33 -7.42
CA GLU A 220 -1.60 -37.96 -7.15
C GLU A 220 -2.61 -37.14 -6.32
N THR A 221 -3.91 -37.33 -6.56
CA THR A 221 -4.97 -36.65 -5.81
C THR A 221 -5.02 -37.11 -4.34
N ASP A 222 -4.63 -38.35 -4.06
CA ASP A 222 -4.56 -38.88 -2.69
C ASP A 222 -3.32 -38.37 -1.92
N ALA A 223 -2.21 -38.10 -2.62
CA ALA A 223 -1.03 -37.47 -2.03
C ALA A 223 -1.28 -36.00 -1.64
N PHE A 224 -1.93 -35.25 -2.52
CA PHE A 224 -2.33 -33.86 -2.25
C PHE A 224 -3.31 -33.78 -1.07
N ARG A 225 -4.30 -34.68 -1.02
CA ARG A 225 -5.29 -34.73 0.08
C ARG A 225 -4.64 -35.10 1.42
N LYS A 226 -3.66 -36.00 1.43
CA LYS A 226 -2.87 -36.33 2.64
C LYS A 226 -2.03 -35.15 3.13
N GLN A 227 -1.48 -34.35 2.23
CA GLN A 227 -0.69 -33.17 2.57
C GLN A 227 -1.55 -32.03 3.13
N LEU A 228 -2.78 -31.88 2.63
CA LEU A 228 -3.76 -30.90 3.12
C LEU A 228 -4.25 -31.25 4.54
N MET A 229 -4.48 -32.52 4.84
CA MET A 229 -4.94 -32.99 6.15
C MET A 229 -3.83 -33.01 7.21
N ALA A 230 -2.56 -33.09 6.82
CA ALA A 230 -1.42 -33.05 7.74
C ALA A 230 -1.25 -31.68 8.42
N GLY A 231 -1.74 -30.59 7.81
CA GLY A 231 -1.65 -29.23 8.36
C GLY A 231 -2.71 -28.91 9.42
N TRP A 232 -3.76 -29.71 9.55
CA TRP A 232 -4.89 -29.43 10.45
C TRP A 232 -4.86 -30.24 11.76
N ASN A 233 -4.04 -31.29 11.83
CA ASN A 233 -3.88 -32.15 13.01
C ASN A 233 -2.70 -31.73 13.92
N THR A 234 -2.51 -30.44 14.17
CA THR A 234 -1.71 -30.00 15.33
C THR A 234 -2.63 -29.80 16.52
N ASP A 235 -2.95 -30.93 17.16
CA ASP A 235 -3.62 -30.98 18.45
C ASP A 235 -2.77 -30.28 19.53
N GLY A 236 -3.47 -29.58 20.43
CA GLY A 236 -2.90 -28.79 21.50
C GLY A 236 -1.97 -29.58 22.41
N GLY A 237 -0.70 -29.19 22.41
CA GLY A 237 0.30 -29.57 23.40
C GLY A 237 0.65 -28.40 24.30
N ASP A 238 0.24 -28.50 25.56
CA ASP A 238 0.55 -27.60 26.66
C ASP A 238 2.07 -27.55 26.99
N ALA A 239 2.46 -26.46 27.67
CA ALA A 239 3.71 -26.20 28.36
C ALA A 239 4.92 -25.62 27.59
N SER A 240 5.22 -24.35 27.88
CA SER A 240 6.47 -23.89 28.50
C SER A 240 6.87 -22.49 28.01
N ASP A 241 6.65 -21.54 28.93
CA ASP A 241 7.23 -20.22 29.05
C ASP A 241 8.70 -20.15 28.55
N GLY A 242 8.96 -19.20 27.67
CA GLY A 242 10.26 -19.04 27.03
C GLY A 242 10.24 -17.86 26.09
N ASN A 243 10.53 -16.67 26.65
CA ASN A 243 10.65 -15.40 25.94
C ASN A 243 11.87 -15.44 25.00
N LYS A 244 11.83 -16.27 23.96
CA LYS A 244 12.85 -16.36 22.93
C LYS A 244 12.54 -15.28 21.91
N ALA A 245 13.32 -14.19 21.98
CA ALA A 245 13.34 -13.14 20.98
C ALA A 245 13.32 -13.79 19.59
N VAL A 246 12.38 -13.37 18.75
CA VAL A 246 12.35 -13.77 17.35
C VAL A 246 13.71 -13.38 16.77
N PRO A 247 14.51 -14.31 16.23
CA PRO A 247 15.78 -13.95 15.64
C PRO A 247 15.51 -12.92 14.54
N ALA A 248 16.28 -11.83 14.56
CA ALA A 248 16.26 -10.84 13.49
C ALA A 248 16.46 -11.58 12.15
N PRO A 249 15.63 -11.31 11.13
CA PRO A 249 15.78 -11.96 9.84
C PRO A 249 17.21 -11.78 9.34
N THR A 250 17.87 -12.89 9.00
CA THR A 250 19.17 -12.92 8.33
C THR A 250 19.09 -12.08 7.06
N PRO A 251 20.13 -11.30 6.72
CA PRO A 251 20.15 -10.51 5.50
C PRO A 251 20.03 -11.47 4.31
N THR A 252 18.88 -11.45 3.66
CA THR A 252 18.75 -11.92 2.28
C THR A 252 19.49 -10.93 1.38
N ASP A 253 20.05 -11.39 0.25
CA ASP A 253 20.67 -10.54 -0.78
C ASP A 253 19.70 -9.49 -1.37
N SER A 254 18.43 -9.49 -0.92
CA SER A 254 17.44 -8.46 -1.19
C SER A 254 17.87 -7.12 -0.58
N GLY A 255 17.85 -6.03 -1.36
CA GLY A 255 18.17 -4.66 -0.92
C GLY A 255 17.23 -4.07 0.15
N TYR A 256 16.47 -4.90 0.85
CA TYR A 256 15.55 -4.50 1.91
C TYR A 256 15.49 -5.51 3.06
N ARG A 257 15.05 -5.02 4.23
CA ARG A 257 14.67 -5.81 5.39
C ARG A 257 13.21 -5.56 5.74
N LEU A 258 12.44 -6.63 5.89
CA LEU A 258 11.05 -6.58 6.38
C LEU A 258 11.03 -6.66 7.91
N ALA A 259 10.31 -5.75 8.57
CA ALA A 259 10.14 -5.74 10.02
C ALA A 259 8.73 -5.27 10.44
N SER A 260 8.38 -5.54 11.69
CA SER A 260 7.11 -5.11 12.28
C SER A 260 7.30 -3.91 13.21
N LEU A 261 6.34 -2.97 13.17
CA LEU A 261 6.27 -1.84 14.10
C LEU A 261 6.18 -2.29 15.57
N PHE A 262 5.32 -3.26 15.86
CA PHE A 262 5.04 -3.69 17.24
C PHE A 262 5.58 -5.07 17.60
N GLY A 263 6.08 -5.83 16.61
CA GLY A 263 6.48 -7.21 16.80
C GLY A 263 5.30 -8.09 17.24
N LYS A 264 5.49 -8.87 18.31
CA LYS A 264 4.44 -9.68 18.93
C LYS A 264 3.71 -8.95 20.07
N LYS A 265 4.05 -7.69 20.35
CA LYS A 265 3.49 -6.96 21.49
C LYS A 265 2.09 -6.45 21.14
N SER A 266 1.07 -6.91 21.87
CA SER A 266 -0.26 -6.31 21.80
C SER A 266 -0.24 -4.98 22.57
N ILE A 267 -0.62 -3.89 21.89
CA ILE A 267 -0.69 -2.57 22.48
C ILE A 267 -2.09 -2.38 23.06
N THR A 268 -2.19 -2.30 24.38
CA THR A 268 -3.45 -2.05 25.06
C THR A 268 -3.71 -0.55 25.17
N GLN A 269 -4.97 -0.15 24.95
CA GLN A 269 -5.38 1.23 25.13
C GLN A 269 -5.40 1.57 26.62
N GLY A 270 -4.57 2.53 27.03
CA GLY A 270 -4.45 2.93 28.42
C GLY A 270 -3.42 4.04 28.64
N PRO A 271 -3.20 4.45 29.91
CA PRO A 271 -2.27 5.53 30.25
C PRO A 271 -0.83 5.28 29.79
N ASN A 272 -0.42 4.02 29.70
CA ASN A 272 0.94 3.62 29.33
C ASN A 272 1.10 3.33 27.83
N MET A 273 0.03 3.45 27.03
CA MET A 273 0.01 3.08 25.60
C MET A 273 1.17 3.71 24.82
N ILE A 274 1.47 5.00 25.05
CA ILE A 274 2.56 5.69 24.36
C ILE A 274 3.91 5.06 24.71
N GLN A 275 4.18 4.79 25.99
CA GLN A 275 5.43 4.16 26.42
C GLN A 275 5.55 2.74 25.86
N ASP A 276 4.44 2.01 25.82
CA ASP A 276 4.39 0.66 25.27
C ASP A 276 4.71 0.63 23.78
N ILE A 277 4.16 1.57 23.02
CA ILE A 277 4.44 1.79 21.59
C ILE A 277 5.92 2.12 21.40
N LEU A 278 6.45 3.10 22.14
CA LEU A 278 7.85 3.52 22.00
C LEU A 278 8.81 2.38 22.29
N GLN A 279 8.54 1.57 23.33
CA GLN A 279 9.34 0.40 23.64
C GLN A 279 9.26 -0.66 22.53
N ALA A 280 8.06 -0.89 21.97
CA ALA A 280 7.87 -1.83 20.87
C ALA A 280 8.65 -1.40 19.62
N VAL A 281 8.54 -0.13 19.23
CA VAL A 281 9.26 0.45 18.09
C VAL A 281 10.77 0.36 18.29
N GLN A 282 11.25 0.67 19.50
CA GLN A 282 12.68 0.56 19.83
C GLN A 282 13.21 -0.87 19.76
N SER A 283 12.35 -1.87 20.00
CA SER A 283 12.78 -3.27 20.01
C SER A 283 12.71 -3.91 18.62
N ASN A 284 11.81 -3.45 17.74
CA ASN A 284 11.48 -4.16 16.50
C ASN A 284 11.70 -3.34 15.22
N ALA A 285 11.55 -2.02 15.27
CA ALA A 285 11.42 -1.18 14.08
C ALA A 285 12.57 -0.15 13.94
N LEU A 286 13.68 -0.36 14.66
CA LEU A 286 14.84 0.51 14.50
C LEU A 286 15.57 0.20 13.18
N PRO A 287 15.96 1.24 12.45
CA PRO A 287 16.64 1.07 11.20
C PRO A 287 18.16 0.96 11.41
N GLN A 288 18.81 0.02 10.71
CA GLN A 288 20.25 -0.30 10.80
C GLN A 288 21.12 0.83 10.22
N SER A 289 22.43 0.81 10.43
CA SER A 289 23.31 1.92 10.02
C SER A 289 23.39 2.14 8.51
N ASP A 290 23.20 1.07 7.74
CA ASP A 290 23.23 0.99 6.29
C ASP A 290 21.88 1.28 5.63
N GLU A 291 20.77 1.23 6.37
CA GLU A 291 19.41 1.45 5.83
C GLU A 291 19.09 2.93 5.60
N GLU A 292 19.27 3.44 4.39
CA GLU A 292 19.03 4.86 4.07
C GLU A 292 17.55 5.22 3.90
N THR A 293 16.72 4.23 3.53
CA THR A 293 15.29 4.42 3.27
C THR A 293 14.43 3.64 4.27
N ILE A 294 13.36 4.27 4.76
CA ILE A 294 12.33 3.65 5.60
C ILE A 294 10.99 3.74 4.88
N ILE A 295 10.44 2.59 4.51
CA ILE A 295 9.13 2.45 3.89
C ILE A 295 8.15 1.99 4.96
N VAL A 296 7.05 2.71 5.17
CA VAL A 296 5.99 2.34 6.13
C VAL A 296 4.72 2.05 5.35
N LEU A 297 4.15 0.86 5.57
CA LEU A 297 2.96 0.40 4.87
C LEU A 297 1.71 0.46 5.75
N CYS A 298 0.62 1.03 5.20
CA CYS A 298 -0.76 0.91 5.70
C CYS A 298 -0.98 1.26 7.17
N ALA A 299 -0.32 2.29 7.69
CA ALA A 299 -0.61 2.80 9.03
C ALA A 299 -1.91 3.62 9.06
N VAL A 300 -2.88 3.18 9.87
CA VAL A 300 -4.23 3.76 9.95
C VAL A 300 -4.65 4.03 11.40
N THR A 301 -4.16 3.24 12.34
CA THR A 301 -4.54 3.33 13.75
C THR A 301 -3.79 4.44 14.49
N ARG A 302 -4.33 4.83 15.65
CA ARG A 302 -3.71 5.86 16.50
C ARG A 302 -2.35 5.39 17.03
N GLU A 303 -2.23 4.11 17.33
CA GLU A 303 -1.03 3.46 17.82
C GLU A 303 0.08 3.53 16.76
N GLU A 304 -0.24 3.23 15.50
CA GLU A 304 0.68 3.35 14.37
C GLU A 304 1.09 4.79 14.09
N MET A 305 0.14 5.74 14.21
CA MET A 305 0.45 7.16 14.10
C MET A 305 1.50 7.58 15.14
N VAL A 306 1.37 7.16 16.40
CA VAL A 306 2.36 7.46 17.45
C VAL A 306 3.72 6.84 17.11
N ALA A 307 3.74 5.61 16.59
CA ALA A 307 4.96 4.95 16.16
C ALA A 307 5.66 5.71 15.02
N ILE A 308 4.92 6.08 13.97
CA ILE A 308 5.44 6.86 12.84
C ILE A 308 5.99 8.20 13.31
N ARG A 309 5.26 8.92 14.16
CA ARG A 309 5.72 10.21 14.71
C ARG A 309 7.05 10.06 15.44
N SER A 310 7.23 8.99 16.21
CA SER A 310 8.50 8.72 16.89
C SER A 310 9.64 8.44 15.90
N LEU A 311 9.39 7.63 14.86
CA LEU A 311 10.39 7.30 13.85
C LEU A 311 10.78 8.53 13.01
N VAL A 312 9.80 9.25 12.48
CA VAL A 312 10.00 10.46 11.66
C VAL A 312 10.70 11.53 12.49
N GLY A 313 10.25 11.78 13.72
CA GLY A 313 10.88 12.76 14.61
C GLY A 313 12.34 12.45 14.92
N LYS A 314 12.72 11.16 14.92
CA LYS A 314 14.09 10.71 15.19
C LYS A 314 14.98 10.68 13.94
N TYR A 315 14.45 10.27 12.78
CA TYR A 315 15.26 9.91 11.62
C TYR A 315 15.02 10.74 10.36
N ALA A 316 13.99 11.60 10.28
CA ALA A 316 13.63 12.30 9.03
C ALA A 316 14.72 13.25 8.48
N ASN A 317 15.68 13.66 9.31
CA ASN A 317 16.80 14.49 8.89
C ASN A 317 17.98 13.68 8.33
N ALA A 318 18.00 12.36 8.56
CA ALA A 318 19.12 11.49 8.22
C ALA A 318 18.75 10.40 7.19
N ARG A 319 17.45 10.11 7.05
CA ARG A 319 16.94 9.01 6.23
C ARG A 319 15.74 9.46 5.42
N ARG A 320 15.53 8.80 4.28
CA ARG A 320 14.34 8.98 3.44
C ARG A 320 13.18 8.20 4.04
N PHE A 321 12.00 8.81 4.06
CA PHE A 321 10.75 8.18 4.48
C PHE A 321 9.78 8.10 3.30
N VAL A 322 9.21 6.92 3.10
CA VAL A 322 8.14 6.66 2.13
C VAL A 322 6.95 6.07 2.89
N LEU A 323 5.84 6.80 2.96
CA LEU A 323 4.61 6.34 3.60
C LEU A 323 3.65 5.85 2.52
N VAL A 324 3.45 4.54 2.43
CA VAL A 324 2.58 3.89 1.44
C VAL A 324 1.22 3.62 2.08
N ASN A 325 0.16 4.19 1.52
CA ASN A 325 -1.22 4.02 1.98
C ASN A 325 -1.42 4.26 3.48
N CYS A 326 -0.67 5.22 4.04
CA CYS A 326 -0.83 5.63 5.43
C CYS A 326 -1.93 6.68 5.53
N PHE A 327 -2.98 6.39 6.29
CA PHE A 327 -4.12 7.28 6.50
C PHE A 327 -4.02 7.90 7.89
N LEU A 328 -3.42 9.08 7.95
CA LEU A 328 -3.11 9.77 9.20
C LEU A 328 -4.00 11.01 9.34
N ASP A 329 -5.11 10.86 10.07
CA ASP A 329 -6.07 11.94 10.33
C ASP A 329 -6.22 12.20 11.85
N PRO A 330 -5.85 13.39 12.35
CA PRO A 330 -5.22 14.50 11.62
C PRO A 330 -3.78 14.20 11.23
N LEU A 331 -3.29 14.86 10.18
CA LEU A 331 -1.91 14.73 9.74
C LEU A 331 -0.96 15.24 10.85
N PRO A 332 -0.04 14.40 11.37
CA PRO A 332 0.93 14.82 12.37
C PRO A 332 1.78 16.01 11.94
N LYS A 333 2.16 16.86 12.89
CA LYS A 333 3.00 18.05 12.64
C LYS A 333 4.34 17.69 12.00
N GLU A 334 4.89 16.54 12.38
CA GLU A 334 6.13 15.98 11.86
C GLU A 334 6.02 15.64 10.36
N LEU A 335 4.80 15.45 9.86
CA LEU A 335 4.49 15.13 8.47
C LEU A 335 3.98 16.32 7.66
N LEU A 336 3.99 17.55 8.20
CA LEU A 336 3.55 18.74 7.46
C LEU A 336 4.39 19.06 6.22
N LYS A 337 5.63 18.55 6.18
CA LYS A 337 6.53 18.66 5.01
C LYS A 337 6.40 17.48 4.05
N ALA A 338 5.57 16.49 4.37
CA ALA A 338 5.35 15.34 3.51
C ALA A 338 4.71 15.79 2.21
N GLU A 339 5.16 15.22 1.10
CA GLU A 339 4.60 15.51 -0.20
C GLU A 339 4.05 14.23 -0.83
N THR A 340 2.83 14.31 -1.38
CA THR A 340 2.29 13.21 -2.18
C THR A 340 2.99 13.19 -3.53
N VAL A 341 3.86 12.20 -3.69
CA VAL A 341 4.70 12.06 -4.89
C VAL A 341 4.09 11.11 -5.91
N TYR A 342 3.34 10.12 -5.44
CA TYR A 342 2.65 9.16 -6.30
C TYR A 342 1.25 8.89 -5.74
N SER A 343 0.22 9.02 -6.56
CA SER A 343 -1.14 8.66 -6.14
C SER A 343 -1.99 8.21 -7.31
N ILE A 344 -2.76 7.15 -7.08
CA ILE A 344 -3.81 6.66 -7.98
C ILE A 344 -5.08 6.56 -7.15
N MET A 345 -6.10 7.35 -7.49
CA MET A 345 -7.40 7.32 -6.83
C MET A 345 -8.50 7.06 -7.86
N PRO A 346 -8.92 5.80 -8.03
CA PRO A 346 -10.08 5.46 -8.85
C PRO A 346 -11.37 5.88 -8.13
N LEU A 347 -12.28 6.47 -8.88
CA LEU A 347 -13.58 6.94 -8.44
C LEU A 347 -14.64 6.59 -9.49
N MET A 348 -15.89 6.45 -9.06
CA MET A 348 -17.03 6.29 -9.97
C MET A 348 -18.05 7.39 -9.70
N ALA A 349 -18.53 8.03 -10.75
CA ALA A 349 -19.65 8.96 -10.63
C ALA A 349 -20.93 8.17 -10.38
N GLN A 350 -21.68 8.53 -9.34
CA GLN A 350 -23.02 7.99 -9.09
C GLN A 350 -24.04 9.10 -9.34
N ALA A 351 -25.17 8.79 -9.98
CA ALA A 351 -26.28 9.74 -9.96
C ALA A 351 -26.89 9.75 -8.57
N THR A 352 -27.12 10.95 -8.07
CA THR A 352 -27.88 11.18 -6.83
C THR A 352 -29.30 10.66 -6.94
N ASP A 353 -29.85 10.61 -8.15
CA ASP A 353 -31.22 10.14 -8.37
C ASP A 353 -31.21 8.78 -9.07
N ARG A 354 -31.43 7.71 -8.28
CA ARG A 354 -31.49 6.32 -8.77
C ARG A 354 -32.53 6.11 -9.87
N ASN A 355 -33.47 7.04 -10.05
CA ASN A 355 -34.47 6.96 -11.11
C ASN A 355 -33.98 7.48 -12.47
N VAL A 356 -32.86 8.23 -12.53
CA VAL A 356 -32.31 8.74 -13.80
C VAL A 356 -31.58 7.64 -14.57
N PHE A 357 -30.88 6.73 -13.89
CA PHE A 357 -30.17 5.62 -14.55
C PHE A 357 -30.98 4.33 -14.69
N LYS A 358 -32.24 4.27 -14.23
CA LYS A 358 -33.06 3.05 -14.39
C LYS A 358 -33.42 2.75 -15.85
N ASN A 359 -33.29 3.73 -16.75
CA ASN A 359 -33.72 3.61 -18.14
C ASN A 359 -32.58 3.77 -19.16
N SER A 360 -31.34 4.01 -18.73
CA SER A 360 -30.19 4.12 -19.63
C SER A 360 -29.23 2.96 -19.36
N GLU A 361 -28.93 2.17 -20.39
CA GLU A 361 -27.85 1.16 -20.39
C GLU A 361 -26.44 1.79 -20.24
N GLU A 362 -26.36 3.09 -19.97
CA GLU A 362 -25.11 3.83 -19.84
C GLU A 362 -24.35 3.44 -18.58
N THR A 363 -23.15 2.91 -18.77
CA THR A 363 -22.18 2.67 -17.71
C THR A 363 -21.82 4.00 -17.04
N PRO A 364 -21.79 4.06 -15.69
CA PRO A 364 -21.46 5.29 -14.98
C PRO A 364 -20.05 5.79 -15.37
N PRO A 365 -19.84 7.13 -15.48
CA PRO A 365 -18.53 7.68 -15.77
C PRO A 365 -17.48 7.22 -14.75
N LYS A 366 -16.37 6.70 -15.26
CA LYS A 366 -15.21 6.29 -14.45
C LYS A 366 -14.26 7.46 -14.34
N ILE A 367 -13.63 7.63 -13.19
CA ILE A 367 -12.75 8.77 -12.91
C ILE A 367 -11.48 8.23 -12.27
N VAL A 368 -10.32 8.76 -12.66
CA VAL A 368 -9.04 8.50 -11.99
C VAL A 368 -8.38 9.83 -11.67
N VAL A 369 -8.10 10.05 -10.38
CA VAL A 369 -7.27 11.17 -9.94
C VAL A 369 -5.85 10.66 -9.76
N LEU A 370 -4.90 11.26 -10.49
CA LEU A 370 -3.52 10.79 -10.59
C LEU A 370 -2.54 11.88 -10.13
N ARG A 371 -1.46 11.45 -9.47
CA ARG A 371 -0.29 12.30 -9.18
C ARG A 371 0.98 11.50 -9.45
N ARG A 372 1.91 12.10 -10.18
CA ARG A 372 3.25 11.53 -10.48
C ARG A 372 4.28 12.65 -10.44
N TYR A 373 5.04 12.77 -9.35
CA TYR A 373 6.00 13.85 -9.16
C TYR A 373 7.04 13.90 -10.29
N PRO A 374 7.33 15.09 -10.88
CA PRO A 374 6.90 16.43 -10.45
C PRO A 374 5.56 16.91 -11.04
N ARG A 375 4.86 16.13 -11.87
CA ARG A 375 3.64 16.54 -12.59
C ARG A 375 2.45 16.79 -11.67
N ASP A 376 1.74 17.89 -11.90
CA ASP A 376 0.53 18.30 -11.20
C ASP A 376 -0.56 17.22 -11.06
N TRP A 377 -1.58 17.50 -10.23
CA TRP A 377 -2.72 16.60 -10.11
C TRP A 377 -3.48 16.54 -11.43
N GLU A 378 -3.74 15.34 -11.92
CA GLU A 378 -4.47 15.08 -13.16
C GLU A 378 -5.81 14.40 -12.82
N VAL A 379 -6.89 14.83 -13.46
CA VAL A 379 -8.18 14.12 -13.40
C VAL A 379 -8.46 13.56 -14.78
N HIS A 380 -8.56 12.23 -14.86
CA HIS A 380 -8.93 11.52 -16.07
C HIS A 380 -10.36 11.01 -15.94
N VAL A 381 -11.16 11.12 -17.00
CA VAL A 381 -12.57 10.69 -17.03
C VAL A 381 -12.79 9.79 -18.23
N ASP A 382 -13.51 8.69 -18.02
CA ASP A 382 -13.96 7.77 -19.07
C ASP A 382 -15.49 7.72 -19.10
N ILE A 383 -16.04 8.02 -20.27
CA ILE A 383 -17.48 7.98 -20.58
C ILE A 383 -17.84 6.87 -21.59
N GLY A 384 -16.95 5.92 -21.82
CA GLY A 384 -17.12 4.77 -22.72
C GLY A 384 -16.07 4.65 -23.82
N ASN A 385 -15.14 5.61 -23.95
CA ASN A 385 -14.11 5.64 -25.00
C ASN A 385 -12.68 5.52 -24.45
N GLY A 386 -12.54 5.18 -23.16
CA GLY A 386 -11.27 5.19 -22.45
C GLY A 386 -11.03 6.49 -21.69
N PHE A 387 -9.99 6.50 -20.85
CA PHE A 387 -9.68 7.65 -20.02
C PHE A 387 -9.08 8.82 -20.81
N GLU A 388 -9.74 9.98 -20.71
CA GLU A 388 -9.27 11.25 -21.25
C GLU A 388 -8.94 12.23 -20.14
N LEU A 389 -7.91 13.05 -20.33
CA LEU A 389 -7.53 14.08 -19.38
C LEU A 389 -8.60 15.20 -19.36
N ALA A 390 -9.27 15.36 -18.22
CA ALA A 390 -10.33 16.33 -18.04
C ALA A 390 -9.83 17.68 -17.49
N ASP A 391 -8.89 17.68 -16.55
CA ASP A 391 -8.27 18.90 -16.00
C ASP A 391 -6.94 18.58 -15.28
N GLN A 392 -6.15 19.62 -15.05
CA GLN A 392 -4.92 19.57 -14.25
C GLN A 392 -4.91 20.68 -13.21
N ARG A 393 -4.32 20.40 -12.03
CA ARG A 393 -4.18 21.38 -10.95
C ARG A 393 -2.83 21.31 -10.29
N VAL A 394 -2.22 22.48 -10.14
CA VAL A 394 -0.97 22.65 -9.42
C VAL A 394 -1.00 21.92 -8.10
N ALA A 395 -0.01 21.04 -7.89
CA ALA A 395 0.21 20.40 -6.61
C ALA A 395 0.72 21.44 -5.60
N GLY A 396 -0.20 22.26 -5.07
CA GLY A 396 0.06 22.95 -3.82
C GLY A 396 0.40 21.89 -2.78
N GLY A 397 1.38 22.13 -1.91
CA GLY A 397 2.00 21.14 -1.01
C GLY A 397 1.08 20.49 0.04
N ALA A 398 -0.21 20.33 -0.23
CA ALA A 398 -1.14 19.53 0.51
C ALA A 398 -0.82 18.04 0.34
N ALA A 399 -0.48 17.41 1.46
CA ALA A 399 -0.25 15.97 1.62
C ALA A 399 -1.48 15.08 1.33
N MET A 400 -2.70 15.65 1.28
CA MET A 400 -3.97 14.91 1.24
C MET A 400 -4.63 14.86 -0.14
N GLY A 401 -3.93 15.32 -1.18
CA GLY A 401 -4.49 15.40 -2.53
C GLY A 401 -5.48 16.54 -2.74
N PRO A 402 -6.11 16.62 -3.93
CA PRO A 402 -7.00 17.70 -4.27
C PRO A 402 -8.34 17.55 -3.54
N PRO A 403 -9.00 18.66 -3.16
CA PRO A 403 -10.31 18.61 -2.51
C PRO A 403 -11.34 17.98 -3.45
N MET A 404 -12.22 17.14 -2.90
CA MET A 404 -13.23 16.43 -3.68
C MET A 404 -14.19 17.39 -4.40
N GLU A 405 -14.45 18.57 -3.84
CA GLU A 405 -15.27 19.60 -4.48
C GLU A 405 -14.68 20.06 -5.83
N TRP A 406 -13.34 20.11 -5.93
CA TRP A 406 -12.67 20.43 -7.19
C TRP A 406 -12.79 19.27 -8.18
N VAL A 407 -12.54 18.03 -7.75
CA VAL A 407 -12.69 16.83 -8.60
C VAL A 407 -14.11 16.75 -9.16
N VAL A 408 -15.12 16.91 -8.30
CA VAL A 408 -16.54 16.98 -8.69
C VAL A 408 -16.78 18.07 -9.73
N GLY A 409 -16.24 19.28 -9.52
CA GLY A 409 -16.38 20.39 -10.46
C GLY A 409 -15.75 20.12 -11.83
N VAL A 410 -14.59 19.47 -11.87
CA VAL A 410 -13.92 19.02 -13.10
C VAL A 410 -14.79 18.03 -13.85
N VAL A 411 -15.23 16.96 -13.18
CA VAL A 411 -16.04 15.90 -13.77
C VAL A 411 -17.33 16.46 -14.35
N LYS A 412 -18.04 17.33 -13.62
CA LYS A 412 -19.27 17.98 -14.12
C LYS A 412 -19.03 18.75 -15.42
N ARG A 413 -17.98 19.57 -15.46
CA ARG A 413 -17.65 20.36 -16.67
C ARG A 413 -17.31 19.45 -17.83
N HIS A 414 -16.54 18.39 -17.59
CA HIS A 414 -16.17 17.43 -18.63
C HIS A 414 -17.40 16.69 -19.19
N LEU A 415 -18.32 16.23 -18.33
CA LEU A 415 -19.56 15.59 -18.77
C LEU A 415 -20.48 16.57 -19.53
N GLN A 416 -20.53 17.85 -19.15
CA GLN A 416 -21.34 18.86 -19.85
C GLN A 416 -20.80 19.23 -21.24
N LEU A 417 -19.49 19.10 -21.47
CA LEU A 417 -18.87 19.39 -22.76
C LEU A 417 -18.99 18.23 -23.76
N ASN A 418 -19.19 17.01 -23.26
CA ASN A 418 -19.24 15.77 -24.05
C ASN A 418 -20.64 15.13 -24.09
N ALA A 419 -21.65 15.75 -23.47
CA ALA A 419 -23.07 15.43 -23.63
C ALA A 419 -23.67 16.26 -24.78
#